data_AF-A0A7C6RC00-F1
#
_entry.id   AF-A0A7C6RC00-F1
#
_cell.length_a   1.000
_cell.length_b   1.000
_cell.length_c   1.000
_cell.angle_alpha   90.00
_cell.angle_beta   90.00
_cell.angle_gamma   90.00
#
_symmetry.space_group_name_H-M   'P 1'
#
loop_
_entity.id
_entity.type
_entity.pdbx_description
1 polymer ?
#
loop_
_entity_poly.entity_id
_entity_poly.type
_entity_poly.pdbx_seq_one_letter_code
_entity_poly.pdbx_strand_id
1 'polypeptide(L)'
;MKSRNRFFLLSLILVVGLFALYQTGRNLKGPLGQPASSGEGSLEDLGLDELVDGYFTLLDDEGNRLLRTSRIIRVGNQYHTADNKLYEVHTVEGRTAYARYVKDVDLALPAVANPAAGSQKVLPVQQGEGSRKIAIYHTHGAESYVPSDGTDSIEEGGGILKVGETFAQALENLGVQPLQSKETHIPHDAGAYDRSRRTAEELLQENPDALFDVHRDAVPAEEYTAKVDGEQVAQIQLVVGQQNQNQAAIKEFAEQIKRVNDEKNPGLIKGIFYASGDYNQDLSPRSLLLEVGTHESSREQAEQAVTLFAEATTAFLYGDEPEAKAGRQQVAGTANRSILWLLLAAALAGGIFLYISTGSWEKAGQKLRQFASTEFLNYLGRRPRPPRKDDPPPDDFEGHD
;
A
#
# COMPACT_ATOMS: atom_id res chain seq x y z
N MET A 1 1.72 82.20 26.97
CA MET A 1 2.32 80.99 27.57
C MET A 1 1.57 79.69 27.20
N LYS A 2 1.29 79.42 25.91
CA LYS A 2 0.61 78.18 25.47
C LYS A 2 1.28 77.45 24.28
N SER A 3 2.35 78.00 23.69
CA SER A 3 3.06 77.37 22.56
C SER A 3 4.37 76.66 22.94
N ARG A 4 4.95 76.93 24.12
CA ARG A 4 6.23 76.34 24.56
C ARG A 4 6.11 74.90 25.09
N ASN A 5 4.91 74.47 25.52
CA ASN A 5 4.66 73.11 26.01
C ASN A 5 4.25 72.11 24.91
N ARG A 6 3.87 72.56 23.71
CA ARG A 6 3.54 71.65 22.58
C ARG A 6 4.79 71.13 21.88
N PHE A 7 5.86 71.93 21.78
CA PHE A 7 7.15 71.49 21.24
C PHE A 7 7.90 70.53 22.18
N PHE A 8 7.75 70.69 23.51
CA PHE A 8 8.32 69.75 24.48
C PHE A 8 7.62 68.39 24.49
N LEU A 9 6.30 68.36 24.28
CA LEU A 9 5.53 67.11 24.24
C LEU A 9 5.77 66.32 22.93
N LEU A 10 5.91 67.00 21.79
CA LEU A 10 6.23 66.37 20.50
C LEU A 10 7.67 65.84 20.42
N SER A 11 8.63 66.54 21.03
CA SER A 11 10.02 66.06 21.11
C SER A 11 10.18 64.87 22.07
N LEU A 12 9.41 64.82 23.16
CA LEU A 12 9.41 63.69 24.08
C LEU A 12 8.81 62.41 23.45
N ILE A 13 7.75 62.54 22.64
CA ILE A 13 7.15 61.41 21.91
C ILE A 13 8.12 60.87 20.84
N LEU A 14 8.86 61.75 20.15
CA LEU A 14 9.86 61.34 19.15
C LEU A 14 11.06 60.62 19.80
N VAL A 15 11.52 61.08 20.95
CA VAL A 15 12.64 60.45 21.70
C VAL A 15 12.24 59.10 22.30
N VAL A 16 11.01 58.97 22.82
CA VAL A 16 10.49 57.69 23.31
C VAL A 16 10.25 56.69 22.17
N GLY A 17 9.77 57.15 21.00
CA GLY A 17 9.62 56.31 19.80
C GLY A 17 10.95 55.83 19.23
N LEU A 18 11.98 56.69 19.18
CA LEU A 18 13.33 56.31 18.75
C LEU A 18 14.04 55.39 19.76
N PHE A 19 13.78 55.56 21.07
CA PHE A 19 14.31 54.67 22.09
C PHE A 19 13.64 53.28 22.07
N ALA A 20 12.33 53.21 21.77
CA ALA A 20 11.64 51.93 21.56
C ALA A 20 12.18 51.21 20.32
N LEU A 21 12.34 51.89 19.17
CA LEU A 21 12.95 51.32 17.96
C LEU A 21 14.42 50.91 18.17
N TYR A 22 15.19 51.67 18.97
CA TYR A 22 16.56 51.32 19.33
C TYR A 22 16.64 50.07 20.22
N GLN A 23 15.74 49.92 21.19
CA GLN A 23 15.66 48.73 22.05
C GLN A 23 15.21 47.49 21.27
N THR A 24 14.27 47.62 20.32
CA THR A 24 13.87 46.52 19.43
C THR A 24 15.01 46.13 18.48
N GLY A 25 15.82 47.09 18.03
CA GLY A 25 17.00 46.84 17.19
C GLY A 25 18.23 46.28 17.93
N ARG A 26 18.31 46.45 19.26
CA ARG A 26 19.45 45.98 20.06
C ARG A 26 19.29 44.55 20.58
N ASN A 27 18.07 44.02 20.64
CA ASN A 27 17.81 42.60 20.87
C ASN A 27 18.05 41.72 19.62
N LEU A 28 18.46 42.31 18.49
CA LEU A 28 18.78 41.62 17.23
C LEU A 28 20.29 41.40 17.00
N LYS A 29 21.14 41.43 18.03
CA LYS A 29 22.57 41.08 17.90
C LYS A 29 23.04 40.13 18.99
N GLY A 30 22.70 38.85 18.83
CA GLY A 30 23.49 37.72 19.34
C GLY A 30 24.75 37.49 18.49
N PRO A 31 25.76 36.74 18.99
CA PRO A 31 27.13 36.81 18.49
C PRO A 31 27.30 36.21 17.09
N LEU A 32 28.07 36.90 16.25
CA LEU A 32 28.51 36.43 14.94
C LEU A 32 29.34 35.14 15.08
N GLY A 33 28.98 34.10 14.32
CA GLY A 33 29.90 32.99 14.08
C GLY A 33 29.31 31.67 13.57
N GLN A 34 28.64 31.66 12.41
CA GLN A 34 28.69 30.67 11.31
C GLN A 34 27.47 30.91 10.37
N PRO A 35 27.60 30.74 9.04
CA PRO A 35 26.51 31.03 8.13
C PRO A 35 25.41 29.97 8.28
N ALA A 36 24.24 30.41 8.75
CA ALA A 36 23.02 29.59 8.71
C ALA A 36 22.70 29.25 7.26
N SER A 37 22.43 27.98 6.99
CA SER A 37 21.88 27.49 5.73
C SER A 37 20.58 28.24 5.44
N SER A 38 20.64 29.17 4.50
CA SER A 38 19.46 29.86 3.97
C SER A 38 18.64 28.86 3.15
N GLY A 39 17.68 28.20 3.79
CA GLY A 39 16.74 27.29 3.10
C GLY A 39 15.73 26.58 4.00
N GLU A 40 15.98 26.47 5.31
CA GLU A 40 15.16 25.62 6.18
C GLU A 40 13.91 26.33 6.74
N GLY A 41 14.00 27.63 7.04
CA GLY A 41 12.86 28.39 7.60
C GLY A 41 11.77 28.82 6.62
N SER A 42 11.93 28.60 5.31
CA SER A 42 10.93 29.03 4.30
C SER A 42 9.91 27.96 3.94
N LEU A 43 10.22 26.68 4.16
CA LEU A 43 9.28 25.56 3.90
C LEU A 43 8.33 25.35 5.08
N GLU A 44 8.82 25.56 6.30
CA GLU A 44 8.03 25.52 7.54
C GLU A 44 6.89 26.57 7.57
N ASP A 45 7.18 27.79 7.09
CA ASP A 45 6.21 28.91 7.04
C ASP A 45 5.16 28.76 5.93
N LEU A 46 5.38 27.85 4.97
CA LEU A 46 4.45 27.56 3.88
C LEU A 46 3.46 26.45 4.21
N GLY A 47 3.56 25.80 5.38
CA GLY A 47 2.65 24.70 5.76
C GLY A 47 2.78 23.46 4.88
N LEU A 48 3.92 23.28 4.21
CA LEU A 48 4.21 22.06 3.45
C LEU A 48 4.73 20.99 4.41
N ASP A 49 4.10 19.82 4.42
CA ASP A 49 4.59 18.65 5.17
C ASP A 49 5.51 17.75 4.34
N GLU A 50 5.80 18.17 3.12
CA GLU A 50 6.66 17.50 2.14
C GLU A 50 7.62 18.49 1.48
N LEU A 51 8.76 17.97 1.07
CA LEU A 51 9.80 18.72 0.39
C LEU A 51 9.47 18.85 -1.09
N VAL A 52 9.66 20.05 -1.64
CA VAL A 52 9.56 20.28 -3.09
C VAL A 52 10.72 19.62 -3.84
N ASP A 53 11.89 19.49 -3.19
CA ASP A 53 13.07 18.84 -3.76
C ASP A 53 13.91 18.13 -2.68
N GLY A 54 14.47 16.98 -3.06
CA GLY A 54 15.28 16.07 -2.25
C GLY A 54 14.50 15.30 -1.18
N TYR A 55 15.25 14.68 -0.25
CA TYR A 55 14.68 13.87 0.84
C TYR A 55 15.40 14.09 2.18
N PHE A 56 14.76 13.68 3.27
CA PHE A 56 15.43 13.45 4.55
C PHE A 56 16.02 12.04 4.59
N THR A 57 17.12 11.86 5.31
CA THR A 57 17.64 10.55 5.69
C THR A 57 17.50 10.37 7.20
N LEU A 58 16.82 9.30 7.62
CA LEU A 58 16.71 8.88 9.00
C LEU A 58 17.74 7.81 9.30
N LEU A 59 18.56 8.03 10.34
CA LEU A 59 19.58 7.12 10.84
C LEU A 59 19.23 6.66 12.25
N ASP A 60 19.67 5.46 12.63
CA ASP A 60 19.73 5.07 14.03
C ASP A 60 20.96 5.66 14.75
N ASP A 61 21.08 5.44 16.06
CA ASP A 61 22.21 5.92 16.87
C ASP A 61 23.57 5.28 16.47
N GLU A 62 23.57 4.19 15.71
CA GLU A 62 24.77 3.53 15.18
C GLU A 62 25.16 4.06 13.78
N GLY A 63 24.33 4.94 13.19
CA GLY A 63 24.52 5.49 11.86
C GLY A 63 23.99 4.60 10.73
N ASN A 64 23.25 3.53 11.04
CA ASN A 64 22.58 2.74 10.02
C ASN A 64 21.37 3.50 9.49
N ARG A 65 21.14 3.43 8.17
CA ARG A 65 19.98 4.08 7.54
C ARG A 65 18.70 3.29 7.80
N LEU A 66 17.72 3.97 8.40
CA LEU A 66 16.38 3.43 8.65
C LEU A 66 15.41 3.75 7.51
N LEU A 67 15.44 4.98 7.01
CA LEU A 67 14.46 5.49 6.03
C LEU A 67 15.04 6.66 5.22
N ARG A 68 14.62 6.80 3.97
CA ARG A 68 14.56 8.09 3.26
C ARG A 68 13.13 8.42 2.89
N THR A 69 12.76 9.70 3.00
CA THR A 69 11.43 10.19 2.62
C THR A 69 11.47 11.66 2.21
N SER A 70 10.61 12.07 1.27
CA SER A 70 10.38 13.49 0.96
C SER A 70 9.59 14.22 2.06
N ARG A 71 8.98 13.47 2.99
CA ARG A 71 8.26 14.05 4.13
C ARG A 71 9.22 14.74 5.09
N ILE A 72 8.77 15.85 5.68
CA ILE A 72 9.56 16.57 6.68
C ILE A 72 9.62 15.75 7.96
N ILE A 73 10.83 15.36 8.37
CA ILE A 73 11.08 14.66 9.63
C ILE A 73 11.26 15.67 10.76
N ARG A 74 10.53 15.48 11.86
CA ARG A 74 10.59 16.31 13.07
C ARG A 74 10.92 15.46 14.30
N VAL A 75 11.51 16.10 15.31
CA VAL A 75 11.71 15.46 16.62
C VAL A 75 10.37 14.99 17.18
N GLY A 76 10.32 13.75 17.66
CA GLY A 76 9.10 13.08 18.12
C GLY A 76 8.39 12.25 17.05
N ASN A 77 8.72 12.39 15.77
CA ASN A 77 8.26 11.43 14.76
C ASN A 77 8.83 10.04 15.04
N GLN A 78 8.10 9.02 14.61
CA GLN A 78 8.47 7.64 14.85
C GLN A 78 8.49 6.85 13.54
N TYR A 79 9.35 5.86 13.46
CA TYR A 79 9.40 4.94 12.33
C TYR A 79 9.35 3.51 12.84
N HIS A 80 8.35 2.77 12.37
CA HIS A 80 8.18 1.33 12.61
C HIS A 80 8.64 0.60 11.35
N THR A 81 9.77 -0.07 11.46
CA THR A 81 10.44 -0.74 10.34
C THR A 81 9.72 -1.99 9.87
N ALA A 82 10.09 -2.51 8.69
CA ALA A 82 9.62 -3.78 8.14
C ALA A 82 9.81 -4.96 9.12
N ASP A 83 10.93 -5.00 9.84
CA ASP A 83 11.27 -6.04 10.83
C ASP A 83 10.68 -5.77 12.23
N ASN A 84 9.68 -4.90 12.31
CA ASN A 84 8.90 -4.62 13.51
C ASN A 84 9.69 -4.00 14.67
N LYS A 85 10.60 -3.08 14.36
CA LYS A 85 11.31 -2.26 15.33
C LYS A 85 10.78 -0.83 15.29
N LEU A 86 10.48 -0.27 16.45
CA LEU A 86 10.04 1.12 16.59
C LEU A 86 11.22 2.00 16.97
N TYR A 87 11.41 3.08 16.22
CA TYR A 87 12.39 4.12 16.47
C TYR A 87 11.69 5.47 16.67
N GLU A 88 12.26 6.33 17.51
CA GLU A 88 11.76 7.70 17.73
C GLU A 88 12.86 8.72 17.44
N VAL A 89 12.54 9.70 16.59
CA VAL A 89 13.43 10.79 16.21
C VAL A 89 13.68 11.67 17.43
N HIS A 90 14.95 11.80 17.82
CA HIS A 90 15.36 12.66 18.93
C HIS A 90 16.12 13.90 18.47
N THR A 91 16.74 13.86 17.28
CA THR A 91 17.52 14.96 16.73
C THR A 91 17.31 15.08 15.23
N VAL A 92 17.26 16.32 14.72
CA VAL A 92 17.25 16.62 13.28
C VAL A 92 18.31 17.69 13.01
N GLU A 93 19.22 17.41 12.09
CA GLU A 93 20.32 18.27 11.66
C GLU A 93 20.30 18.42 10.14
N GLY A 94 19.79 19.56 9.66
CA GLY A 94 19.55 19.78 8.23
C GLY A 94 18.61 18.72 7.67
N ARG A 95 19.07 17.94 6.69
CA ARG A 95 18.31 16.83 6.05
C ARG A 95 18.59 15.45 6.63
N THR A 96 19.29 15.39 7.77
CA THR A 96 19.59 14.12 8.46
C THR A 96 18.88 14.12 9.81
N ALA A 97 18.13 13.07 10.09
CA ALA A 97 17.48 12.85 11.37
C ALA A 97 18.10 11.62 12.05
N TYR A 98 18.14 11.63 13.38
CA TYR A 98 18.63 10.54 14.20
C TYR A 98 17.52 10.06 15.12
N ALA A 99 17.32 8.75 15.15
CA ALA A 99 16.32 8.10 15.97
C ALA A 99 16.90 7.01 16.85
N ARG A 100 16.37 6.94 18.07
CA ARG A 100 16.72 5.94 19.05
C ARG A 100 15.76 4.76 18.93
N TYR A 101 16.28 3.56 19.09
CA TYR A 101 15.44 2.37 19.24
C TYR A 101 14.56 2.49 20.49
N VAL A 102 13.28 2.20 20.35
CA VAL A 102 12.29 2.23 21.43
C VAL A 102 11.98 0.82 21.90
N LYS A 103 11.53 -0.04 20.99
CA LYS A 103 11.11 -1.43 21.27
C LYS A 103 10.89 -2.23 20.00
N ASP A 104 10.81 -3.55 20.15
CA ASP A 104 10.19 -4.42 19.16
C ASP A 104 8.66 -4.31 19.32
N VAL A 105 7.94 -4.26 18.19
CA VAL A 105 6.48 -4.18 18.14
C VAL A 105 5.94 -5.58 17.88
N ASP A 106 5.24 -6.14 18.87
CA ASP A 106 4.51 -7.39 18.68
C ASP A 106 3.16 -7.09 18.02
N LEU A 107 3.07 -7.35 16.72
CA LEU A 107 1.85 -7.20 15.94
C LEU A 107 0.79 -8.26 16.27
N ALA A 108 1.16 -9.40 16.89
CA ALA A 108 0.22 -10.48 17.20
C ALA A 108 -0.69 -10.17 18.41
N LEU A 109 -0.31 -9.18 19.23
CA LEU A 109 -1.13 -8.72 20.34
C LEU A 109 -2.03 -7.56 19.84
N PRO A 110 -3.38 -7.68 19.89
CA PRO A 110 -4.22 -6.50 19.70
C PRO A 110 -3.80 -5.48 20.76
N ALA A 111 -3.51 -4.26 20.32
CA ALA A 111 -3.08 -3.18 21.18
C ALA A 111 -4.00 -3.15 22.41
N VAL A 112 -3.42 -3.33 23.60
CA VAL A 112 -4.18 -3.30 24.85
C VAL A 112 -4.75 -1.89 24.98
N ALA A 113 -5.99 -1.72 24.54
CA ALA A 113 -6.75 -0.50 24.69
C ALA A 113 -6.81 -0.19 26.19
N ASN A 114 -6.12 0.86 26.60
CA ASN A 114 -6.27 1.40 27.94
C ASN A 114 -7.70 1.93 28.04
N PRO A 115 -8.60 1.36 28.87
CA PRO A 115 -10.04 1.69 28.83
C PRO A 115 -10.40 3.12 29.31
N ALA A 116 -9.39 3.95 29.59
CA ALA A 116 -9.54 5.29 30.15
C ALA A 116 -9.64 6.40 29.09
N ALA A 117 -9.35 6.10 27.82
CA ALA A 117 -9.70 6.96 26.70
C ALA A 117 -10.84 6.26 25.94
N GLY A 118 -11.85 6.99 25.47
CA GLY A 118 -12.99 6.45 24.71
C GLY A 118 -12.62 5.89 23.32
N SER A 119 -11.54 5.13 23.24
CA SER A 119 -10.99 4.49 22.05
C SER A 119 -12.01 3.53 21.48
N GLN A 120 -12.60 3.92 20.35
CA GLN A 120 -13.32 2.98 19.50
C GLN A 120 -12.32 1.93 19.04
N LYS A 121 -12.42 0.74 19.63
CA LYS A 121 -11.68 -0.43 19.18
C LYS A 121 -12.04 -0.65 17.70
N VAL A 122 -11.04 -0.59 16.81
CA VAL A 122 -11.27 -0.84 15.37
C VAL A 122 -11.47 -2.34 15.20
N LEU A 123 -12.70 -2.79 15.45
CA LEU A 123 -13.11 -4.15 15.18
C LEU A 123 -13.31 -4.33 13.66
N PRO A 124 -13.08 -5.53 13.12
CA PRO A 124 -13.54 -5.88 11.78
C PRO A 124 -15.01 -5.52 11.64
N VAL A 125 -15.41 -5.03 10.47
CA VAL A 125 -16.79 -4.62 10.21
C VAL A 125 -17.68 -5.82 10.51
N GLN A 126 -18.62 -5.68 11.46
CA GLN A 126 -19.59 -6.74 11.72
C GLN A 126 -20.25 -7.11 10.39
N GLN A 127 -20.23 -8.40 10.04
CA GLN A 127 -20.93 -8.97 8.90
C GLN A 127 -22.45 -8.77 9.07
N GLY A 128 -22.92 -7.55 8.90
CA GLY A 128 -24.27 -7.27 8.45
C GLY A 128 -24.24 -7.21 6.92
N GLU A 129 -25.40 -7.42 6.29
CA GLU A 129 -25.63 -7.26 4.85
C GLU A 129 -25.49 -5.78 4.41
N GLY A 130 -24.36 -5.15 4.74
CA GLY A 130 -23.95 -3.83 4.28
C GLY A 130 -23.06 -3.95 3.04
N SER A 131 -23.12 -2.95 2.16
CA SER A 131 -22.24 -2.86 1.00
C SER A 131 -20.78 -2.71 1.47
N ARG A 132 -19.94 -3.72 1.19
CA ARG A 132 -18.48 -3.64 1.36
C ARG A 132 -17.97 -2.52 0.47
N LYS A 133 -17.55 -1.40 1.05
CA LYS A 133 -17.13 -0.21 0.30
C LYS A 133 -15.78 0.28 0.78
N ILE A 134 -14.87 0.59 -0.13
CA ILE A 134 -13.59 1.23 0.20
C ILE A 134 -13.41 2.45 -0.69
N ALA A 135 -13.08 3.58 -0.08
CA ALA A 135 -12.85 4.83 -0.79
C ALA A 135 -11.36 5.04 -1.06
N ILE A 136 -11.05 5.56 -2.25
CA ILE A 136 -9.71 5.85 -2.73
C ILE A 136 -9.70 7.29 -3.26
N TYR A 137 -8.76 8.10 -2.81
CA TYR A 137 -8.52 9.43 -3.35
C TYR A 137 -7.02 9.72 -3.37
N HIS A 138 -6.68 10.88 -3.94
CA HIS A 138 -5.29 11.28 -4.15
C HIS A 138 -5.14 12.76 -3.85
N THR A 139 -4.55 13.12 -2.72
CA THR A 139 -4.28 14.55 -2.42
C THR A 139 -3.35 15.15 -3.46
N HIS A 140 -2.43 14.37 -4.03
CA HIS A 140 -1.54 14.79 -5.11
C HIS A 140 -1.81 13.96 -6.39
N GLY A 141 -2.99 14.11 -7.00
CA GLY A 141 -3.37 13.32 -8.18
C GLY A 141 -2.57 13.63 -9.47
N ALA A 142 -1.70 14.64 -9.45
CA ALA A 142 -0.76 14.90 -10.53
C ALA A 142 0.49 13.99 -10.49
N GLU A 143 0.74 13.28 -9.39
CA GLU A 143 1.95 12.47 -9.21
C GLU A 143 2.06 11.33 -10.22
N SER A 144 3.28 11.14 -10.74
CA SER A 144 3.54 10.20 -11.82
C SER A 144 4.88 9.48 -11.64
N TYR A 145 5.08 8.42 -12.42
CA TYR A 145 6.25 7.54 -12.35
C TYR A 145 7.13 7.74 -13.59
N VAL A 146 8.36 8.25 -13.39
CA VAL A 146 9.28 8.63 -14.47
C VAL A 146 9.55 7.47 -15.45
N PRO A 147 9.82 6.22 -15.02
CA PRO A 147 10.12 5.13 -15.94
C PRO A 147 8.98 4.76 -16.90
N SER A 148 7.73 4.92 -16.48
CA SER A 148 6.55 4.46 -17.24
C SER A 148 5.80 5.61 -17.91
N ASP A 149 5.70 6.76 -17.24
CA ASP A 149 4.95 7.92 -17.69
C ASP A 149 5.85 9.01 -18.31
N GLY A 150 7.17 8.91 -18.14
CA GLY A 150 8.16 9.82 -18.73
C GLY A 150 8.38 11.14 -17.97
N THR A 151 7.63 11.36 -16.89
CA THR A 151 7.70 12.54 -16.00
C THR A 151 7.25 12.13 -14.59
N ASP A 152 7.63 12.90 -13.58
CA ASP A 152 7.25 12.71 -12.17
C ASP A 152 5.91 13.39 -11.82
N SER A 153 5.39 14.24 -12.71
CA SER A 153 4.13 14.96 -12.56
C SER A 153 3.41 15.22 -13.90
N ILE A 154 2.08 15.03 -13.93
CA ILE A 154 1.17 15.37 -15.04
C ILE A 154 -0.07 16.04 -14.44
N GLU A 155 -0.24 17.35 -14.64
CA GLU A 155 -1.30 18.15 -13.97
C GLU A 155 -2.72 17.67 -14.28
N GLU A 156 -2.96 17.17 -15.50
CA GLU A 156 -4.26 16.64 -15.94
C GLU A 156 -4.59 15.27 -15.34
N GLY A 157 -3.63 14.61 -14.68
CA GLY A 157 -3.78 13.29 -14.06
C GLY A 157 -2.54 12.43 -14.26
N GLY A 158 -1.79 12.23 -13.17
CA GLY A 158 -0.56 11.45 -13.17
C GLY A 158 -0.79 9.94 -13.12
N GLY A 159 0.31 9.19 -13.24
CA GLY A 159 0.31 7.74 -13.10
C GLY A 159 -0.27 7.23 -11.79
N ILE A 160 -0.27 8.04 -10.73
CA ILE A 160 -0.85 7.67 -9.43
C ILE A 160 -2.36 7.40 -9.52
N LEU A 161 -3.09 8.10 -10.40
CA LEU A 161 -4.52 7.85 -10.59
C LEU A 161 -4.76 6.46 -11.19
N LYS A 162 -3.88 6.00 -12.09
CA LYS A 162 -3.94 4.66 -12.69
C LYS A 162 -3.56 3.56 -11.67
N VAL A 163 -2.65 3.86 -10.75
CA VAL A 163 -2.39 2.99 -9.58
C VAL A 163 -3.66 2.89 -8.73
N GLY A 164 -4.33 4.01 -8.46
CA GLY A 164 -5.63 4.03 -7.78
C GLY A 164 -6.72 3.24 -8.53
N GLU A 165 -6.76 3.31 -9.86
CA GLU A 165 -7.68 2.52 -10.69
C GLU A 165 -7.40 1.02 -10.60
N THR A 166 -6.13 0.64 -10.59
CA THR A 166 -5.72 -0.76 -10.40
C THR A 166 -6.10 -1.25 -9.01
N PHE A 167 -5.92 -0.42 -7.98
CA PHE A 167 -6.36 -0.74 -6.63
C PHE A 167 -7.89 -0.93 -6.57
N ALA A 168 -8.65 -0.01 -7.17
CA ALA A 168 -10.10 -0.11 -7.28
C ALA A 168 -10.52 -1.41 -7.99
N GLN A 169 -9.89 -1.75 -9.12
CA GLN A 169 -10.21 -2.96 -9.87
C GLN A 169 -9.89 -4.23 -9.08
N ALA A 170 -8.78 -4.26 -8.33
CA ALA A 170 -8.44 -5.38 -7.46
C ALA A 170 -9.49 -5.58 -6.35
N LEU A 171 -9.99 -4.48 -5.77
CA LEU A 171 -11.09 -4.52 -4.79
C LEU A 171 -12.40 -5.04 -5.40
N GLU A 172 -12.77 -4.62 -6.61
CA GLU A 172 -13.95 -5.13 -7.31
C GLU A 172 -13.87 -6.64 -7.53
N ASN A 173 -12.70 -7.13 -7.94
CA ASN A 173 -12.46 -8.56 -8.16
C ASN A 173 -12.60 -9.37 -6.87
N LEU A 174 -12.43 -8.73 -5.70
CA LEU A 174 -12.61 -9.30 -4.37
C LEU A 174 -14.03 -9.09 -3.81
N GLY A 175 -14.96 -8.57 -4.61
CA GLY A 175 -16.35 -8.33 -4.20
C GLY A 175 -16.52 -7.12 -3.28
N VAL A 176 -15.57 -6.18 -3.30
CA VAL A 176 -15.64 -4.90 -2.59
C VAL A 176 -15.94 -3.81 -3.61
N GLN A 177 -16.89 -2.92 -3.30
CA GLN A 177 -17.20 -1.77 -4.14
C GLN A 177 -16.16 -0.66 -3.90
N PRO A 178 -15.31 -0.31 -4.89
CA PRO A 178 -14.42 0.83 -4.76
C PRO A 178 -15.18 2.13 -5.01
N LEU A 179 -14.77 3.19 -4.32
CA LEU A 179 -15.22 4.56 -4.54
C LEU A 179 -13.97 5.41 -4.80
N GLN A 180 -13.51 5.43 -6.05
CA GLN A 180 -12.32 6.20 -6.42
C GLN A 180 -12.70 7.61 -6.90
N SER A 181 -12.05 8.64 -6.36
CA SER A 181 -12.00 9.96 -6.98
C SER A 181 -10.77 10.10 -7.88
N LYS A 182 -10.95 10.74 -9.03
CA LYS A 182 -9.88 11.07 -9.99
C LYS A 182 -9.51 12.56 -9.99
N GLU A 183 -10.04 13.33 -9.04
CA GLU A 183 -9.69 14.74 -8.90
C GLU A 183 -8.20 14.89 -8.56
N THR A 184 -7.49 15.77 -9.27
CA THR A 184 -6.04 15.90 -9.16
C THR A 184 -5.59 16.82 -8.03
N HIS A 185 -6.49 17.68 -7.56
CA HIS A 185 -6.28 18.68 -6.51
C HIS A 185 -5.12 19.66 -6.77
N ILE A 186 -4.77 19.89 -8.04
CA ILE A 186 -3.78 20.89 -8.44
C ILE A 186 -4.16 22.32 -7.98
N PRO A 187 -3.18 23.21 -7.74
CA PRO A 187 -1.71 23.00 -7.83
C PRO A 187 -1.14 22.11 -6.71
N HIS A 188 0.11 21.66 -6.82
CA HIS A 188 0.79 20.99 -5.70
C HIS A 188 1.33 22.05 -4.72
N ASP A 189 0.45 22.55 -3.85
CA ASP A 189 0.74 23.57 -2.84
C ASP A 189 0.14 23.22 -1.47
N ALA A 190 0.33 24.09 -0.48
CA ALA A 190 -0.20 23.91 0.86
C ALA A 190 -1.74 23.74 0.91
N GLY A 191 -2.46 24.24 -0.11
CA GLY A 191 -3.90 24.09 -0.22
C GLY A 191 -4.36 22.76 -0.84
N ALA A 192 -3.43 21.87 -1.25
CA ALA A 192 -3.80 20.59 -1.84
C ALA A 192 -4.61 19.73 -0.86
N TYR A 193 -4.21 19.69 0.41
CA TYR A 193 -4.93 18.98 1.46
C TYR A 193 -6.33 19.57 1.73
N ASP A 194 -6.49 20.89 1.70
CA ASP A 194 -7.81 21.54 1.82
C ASP A 194 -8.72 21.17 0.65
N ARG A 195 -8.16 21.10 -0.57
CA ARG A 195 -8.93 20.71 -1.75
C ARG A 195 -9.34 19.25 -1.70
N SER A 196 -8.40 18.36 -1.38
CA SER A 196 -8.64 16.91 -1.30
C SER A 196 -9.54 16.52 -0.14
N ARG A 197 -9.54 17.31 0.94
CA ARG A 197 -10.46 17.14 2.06
C ARG A 197 -11.92 17.13 1.62
N ARG A 198 -12.32 18.05 0.73
CA ARG A 198 -13.70 18.12 0.23
C ARG A 198 -14.09 16.84 -0.51
N THR A 199 -13.18 16.31 -1.33
CA THR A 199 -13.37 15.03 -2.01
C THR A 199 -13.44 13.86 -1.04
N ALA A 200 -12.59 13.83 0.00
CA ALA A 200 -12.66 12.81 1.04
C ALA A 200 -14.00 12.87 1.81
N GLU A 201 -14.48 14.07 2.16
CA GLU A 201 -15.78 14.28 2.79
C GLU A 201 -16.94 13.82 1.89
N GLU A 202 -16.88 14.07 0.59
CA GLU A 202 -17.87 13.57 -0.39
C GLU A 202 -17.88 12.04 -0.45
N LEU A 203 -16.71 11.41 -0.55
CA LEU A 203 -16.59 9.94 -0.56
C LEU A 203 -17.11 9.32 0.74
N LEU A 204 -16.92 9.97 1.89
CA LEU A 204 -17.40 9.49 3.18
C LEU A 204 -18.94 9.48 3.29
N GLN A 205 -19.66 10.28 2.50
CA GLN A 205 -21.14 10.25 2.46
C GLN A 205 -21.68 8.92 1.96
N GLU A 206 -20.88 8.17 1.17
CA GLU A 206 -21.22 6.84 0.69
C GLU A 206 -21.00 5.73 1.72
N ASN A 207 -20.56 6.08 2.93
CA ASN A 207 -20.26 5.20 4.07
C ASN A 207 -19.25 4.08 3.75
N PRO A 208 -18.04 4.39 3.26
CA PRO A 208 -16.99 3.40 3.07
C PRO A 208 -16.46 2.87 4.42
N ASP A 209 -15.98 1.63 4.41
CA ASP A 209 -15.36 0.97 5.56
C ASP A 209 -13.91 1.42 5.80
N ALA A 210 -13.24 1.93 4.76
CA ALA A 210 -11.90 2.49 4.84
C ALA A 210 -11.71 3.58 3.77
N LEU A 211 -10.82 4.53 4.06
CA LEU A 211 -10.47 5.63 3.17
C LEU A 211 -8.95 5.66 2.96
N PHE A 212 -8.50 5.55 1.72
CA PHE A 212 -7.08 5.55 1.38
C PHE A 212 -6.72 6.80 0.57
N ASP A 213 -5.72 7.53 1.03
CA ASP A 213 -5.04 8.57 0.26
C ASP A 213 -3.79 7.96 -0.38
N VAL A 214 -3.78 7.84 -1.71
CA VAL A 214 -2.76 7.08 -2.43
C VAL A 214 -1.79 8.04 -3.12
N HIS A 215 -0.52 7.95 -2.73
CA HIS A 215 0.60 8.79 -3.16
C HIS A 215 1.78 7.94 -3.65
N ARG A 216 2.82 8.62 -4.12
CA ARG A 216 4.15 8.04 -4.35
C ARG A 216 5.22 8.96 -3.76
N ASP A 217 6.25 8.38 -3.14
CA ASP A 217 7.32 9.15 -2.50
C ASP A 217 8.24 9.82 -3.55
N ALA A 218 9.08 10.76 -3.11
CA ALA A 218 10.06 11.45 -3.97
C ALA A 218 11.50 11.17 -3.53
N VAL A 219 11.88 9.88 -3.52
CA VAL A 219 13.20 9.38 -3.09
C VAL A 219 13.83 8.42 -4.12
N PRO A 220 15.13 8.06 -3.99
CA PRO A 220 15.76 7.11 -4.89
C PRO A 220 15.06 5.74 -4.93
N ALA A 221 15.04 5.09 -6.10
CA ALA A 221 14.34 3.82 -6.32
C ALA A 221 14.73 2.69 -5.35
N GLU A 222 15.99 2.63 -4.90
CA GLU A 222 16.47 1.58 -3.99
C GLU A 222 15.79 1.59 -2.61
N GLU A 223 15.16 2.69 -2.24
CA GLU A 223 14.47 2.87 -0.96
C GLU A 223 13.11 2.16 -0.91
N TYR A 224 12.55 1.80 -2.07
CA TYR A 224 11.23 1.17 -2.22
C TYR A 224 11.27 -0.14 -3.02
N THR A 225 12.45 -0.69 -3.29
CA THR A 225 12.57 -1.91 -4.10
C THR A 225 12.50 -3.17 -3.21
N ALA A 226 11.52 -4.05 -3.43
CA ALA A 226 11.46 -5.37 -2.81
C ALA A 226 11.22 -6.49 -3.82
N LYS A 227 11.29 -7.74 -3.33
CA LYS A 227 10.81 -8.92 -4.03
C LYS A 227 9.76 -9.62 -3.19
N VAL A 228 8.56 -9.79 -3.75
CA VAL A 228 7.48 -10.59 -3.16
C VAL A 228 7.25 -11.77 -4.10
N ASP A 229 7.29 -12.99 -3.58
CA ASP A 229 7.20 -14.23 -4.36
C ASP A 229 8.17 -14.34 -5.57
N GLY A 230 9.32 -13.68 -5.48
CA GLY A 230 10.35 -13.67 -6.52
C GLY A 230 10.14 -12.63 -7.62
N GLU A 231 9.02 -11.92 -7.62
CA GLU A 231 8.74 -10.80 -8.53
C GLU A 231 9.16 -9.47 -7.90
N GLN A 232 9.69 -8.56 -8.71
CA GLN A 232 10.11 -7.24 -8.22
C GLN A 232 8.89 -6.34 -8.11
N VAL A 233 8.65 -5.82 -6.90
CA VAL A 233 7.50 -4.95 -6.60
C VAL A 233 7.98 -3.66 -5.92
N ALA A 234 7.20 -2.59 -6.09
CA ALA A 234 7.36 -1.41 -5.28
C ALA A 234 6.83 -1.71 -3.87
N GLN A 235 7.58 -1.33 -2.84
CA GLN A 235 7.09 -1.40 -1.47
C GLN A 235 6.05 -0.31 -1.21
N ILE A 236 5.26 -0.50 -0.16
CA ILE A 236 4.32 0.50 0.34
C ILE A 236 4.79 0.99 1.70
N GLN A 237 4.82 2.30 1.91
CA GLN A 237 4.93 2.90 3.24
C GLN A 237 3.56 3.34 3.71
N LEU A 238 3.22 2.97 4.94
CA LEU A 238 2.01 3.48 5.60
C LEU A 238 2.38 4.77 6.35
N VAL A 239 1.59 5.83 6.19
CA VAL A 239 1.83 7.10 6.88
C VAL A 239 0.67 7.39 7.83
N VAL A 240 1.01 7.62 9.10
CA VAL A 240 0.05 7.91 10.18
C VAL A 240 0.32 9.30 10.73
N GLY A 241 -0.64 10.19 10.59
CA GLY A 241 -0.63 11.52 11.18
C GLY A 241 -0.81 11.48 12.69
N GLN A 242 0.01 12.25 13.40
CA GLN A 242 0.00 12.33 14.85
C GLN A 242 -0.84 13.52 15.39
N GLN A 243 -1.33 14.41 14.52
CA GLN A 243 -2.06 15.62 14.90
C GLN A 243 -3.58 15.54 14.68
N ASN A 244 -4.22 14.44 15.10
CA ASN A 244 -5.68 14.30 15.04
C ASN A 244 -6.27 13.44 16.15
N GLN A 245 -7.58 13.56 16.36
CA GLN A 245 -8.30 12.81 17.40
C GLN A 245 -8.33 11.30 17.17
N ASN A 246 -8.12 10.85 15.94
CA ASN A 246 -8.21 9.44 15.55
C ASN A 246 -6.86 8.71 15.63
N GLN A 247 -5.77 9.41 15.98
CA GLN A 247 -4.39 8.90 15.92
C GLN A 247 -4.25 7.47 16.48
N ALA A 248 -4.84 7.19 17.65
CA ALA A 248 -4.76 5.88 18.27
C ALA A 248 -5.44 4.77 17.43
N ALA A 249 -6.62 5.06 16.89
CA ALA A 249 -7.38 4.12 16.06
C ALA A 249 -6.69 3.90 14.70
N ILE A 250 -6.13 4.95 14.11
CA ILE A 250 -5.43 4.88 12.82
C ILE A 250 -4.10 4.15 12.97
N LYS A 251 -3.38 4.37 14.08
CA LYS A 251 -2.20 3.58 14.42
C LYS A 251 -2.54 2.10 14.52
N GLU A 252 -3.61 1.75 15.24
CA GLU A 252 -4.07 0.36 15.35
C GLU A 252 -4.45 -0.21 13.97
N PHE A 253 -5.16 0.57 13.15
CA PHE A 253 -5.53 0.18 11.79
C PHE A 253 -4.31 -0.08 10.91
N ALA A 254 -3.31 0.82 10.91
CA ALA A 254 -2.07 0.66 10.15
C ALA A 254 -1.26 -0.56 10.61
N GLU A 255 -1.15 -0.79 11.93
CA GLU A 255 -0.46 -1.96 12.48
C GLU A 255 -1.16 -3.28 12.10
N GLN A 256 -2.49 -3.32 12.10
CA GLN A 256 -3.24 -4.50 11.67
C GLN A 256 -3.12 -4.76 10.16
N ILE A 257 -3.20 -3.72 9.33
CA ILE A 257 -2.97 -3.83 7.88
C ILE A 257 -1.54 -4.30 7.61
N LYS A 258 -0.54 -3.78 8.33
CA LYS A 258 0.85 -4.26 8.23
C LYS A 258 0.93 -5.74 8.62
N ARG A 259 0.31 -6.15 9.73
CA ARG A 259 0.33 -7.55 10.19
C ARG A 259 -0.18 -8.51 9.10
N VAL A 260 -1.35 -8.22 8.52
CA VAL A 260 -1.93 -9.08 7.50
C VAL A 260 -1.07 -9.11 6.23
N ASN A 261 -0.44 -7.99 5.87
CA ASN A 261 0.52 -7.97 4.76
C ASN A 261 1.82 -8.70 5.09
N ASP A 262 2.36 -8.64 6.30
CA ASP A 262 3.55 -9.39 6.69
C ASP A 262 3.28 -10.91 6.61
N GLU A 263 2.04 -11.35 6.85
CA GLU A 263 1.60 -12.74 6.73
C GLU A 263 1.39 -13.17 5.27
N LYS A 264 0.69 -12.36 4.46
CA LYS A 264 0.30 -12.71 3.08
C LYS A 264 1.32 -12.31 2.02
N ASN A 265 1.95 -11.15 2.18
CA ASN A 265 2.83 -10.49 1.23
C ASN A 265 4.15 -10.04 1.90
N PRO A 266 4.98 -10.96 2.43
CA PRO A 266 6.16 -10.60 3.21
C PRO A 266 7.08 -9.63 2.45
N GLY A 267 7.39 -8.48 3.06
CA GLY A 267 8.24 -7.46 2.47
C GLY A 267 7.52 -6.42 1.61
N LEU A 268 6.20 -6.52 1.40
CA LEU A 268 5.44 -5.49 0.69
C LEU A 268 5.40 -4.17 1.46
N ILE A 269 5.14 -4.21 2.78
CA ILE A 269 5.14 -3.01 3.62
C ILE A 269 6.57 -2.73 4.10
N LYS A 270 7.16 -1.61 3.68
CA LYS A 270 8.51 -1.22 4.14
C LYS A 270 8.52 -0.72 5.59
N GLY A 271 7.39 -0.19 6.06
CA GLY A 271 7.23 0.32 7.42
C GLY A 271 6.04 1.27 7.58
N ILE A 272 5.87 1.76 8.81
CA ILE A 272 4.90 2.78 9.18
C ILE A 272 5.67 4.02 9.63
N PHE A 273 5.44 5.15 8.95
CA PHE A 273 5.98 6.44 9.35
C PHE A 273 4.92 7.24 10.11
N TYR A 274 5.17 7.49 11.40
CA TYR A 274 4.32 8.31 12.25
C TYR A 274 4.78 9.76 12.16
N ALA A 275 4.10 10.51 11.29
CA ALA A 275 4.47 11.86 10.89
C ALA A 275 3.69 12.94 11.67
N SER A 276 4.18 14.17 11.63
CA SER A 276 3.63 15.25 12.46
C SER A 276 2.27 15.76 11.98
N GLY A 277 1.89 15.61 10.71
CA GLY A 277 0.67 16.21 10.17
C GLY A 277 -0.63 15.46 10.51
N ASP A 278 -1.74 15.98 9.99
CA ASP A 278 -3.05 15.32 10.02
C ASP A 278 -3.31 14.48 8.76
N TYR A 279 -3.06 15.02 7.56
CA TYR A 279 -3.29 14.34 6.29
C TYR A 279 -4.75 13.92 6.02
N ASN A 280 -5.72 14.72 6.48
CA ASN A 280 -7.17 14.44 6.44
C ASN A 280 -7.57 13.17 7.23
N GLN A 281 -6.71 12.68 8.11
CA GLN A 281 -6.94 11.46 8.86
C GLN A 281 -7.90 11.66 10.05
N ASP A 282 -8.09 12.90 10.48
CA ASP A 282 -9.15 13.29 11.41
C ASP A 282 -10.57 12.95 10.93
N LEU A 283 -10.79 12.81 9.62
CA LEU A 283 -12.09 12.51 9.02
C LEU A 283 -12.62 11.10 9.32
N SER A 284 -11.73 10.11 9.52
CA SER A 284 -12.15 8.72 9.75
C SER A 284 -11.11 7.93 10.54
N PRO A 285 -11.51 7.09 11.51
CA PRO A 285 -10.60 6.23 12.26
C PRO A 285 -9.99 5.09 11.42
N ARG A 286 -10.49 4.86 10.20
CA ARG A 286 -9.96 3.91 9.22
C ARG A 286 -9.49 4.62 7.95
N SER A 287 -8.85 5.77 8.13
CA SER A 287 -8.14 6.49 7.07
C SER A 287 -6.65 6.15 7.10
N LEU A 288 -6.01 6.02 5.94
CA LEU A 288 -4.58 5.74 5.85
C LEU A 288 -3.98 6.34 4.58
N LEU A 289 -2.81 6.96 4.71
CA LEU A 289 -2.03 7.44 3.58
C LEU A 289 -1.03 6.35 3.16
N LEU A 290 -0.96 6.08 1.87
CA LEU A 290 -0.08 5.08 1.26
C LEU A 290 0.93 5.77 0.35
N GLU A 291 2.22 5.56 0.61
CA GLU A 291 3.27 5.83 -0.40
C GLU A 291 3.54 4.55 -1.17
N VAL A 292 3.11 4.50 -2.42
CA VAL A 292 3.25 3.31 -3.28
C VAL A 292 4.48 3.48 -4.17
N GLY A 293 5.63 3.07 -3.64
CA GLY A 293 6.90 3.28 -4.31
C GLY A 293 7.33 4.75 -4.30
N THR A 294 8.10 5.11 -5.32
CA THR A 294 8.62 6.46 -5.55
C THR A 294 8.45 6.86 -7.03
N HIS A 295 8.58 8.14 -7.36
CA HIS A 295 8.63 8.63 -8.74
C HIS A 295 9.68 7.92 -9.63
N GLU A 296 10.72 7.33 -9.05
CA GLU A 296 11.72 6.51 -9.77
C GLU A 296 11.33 5.02 -9.91
N SER A 297 10.25 4.56 -9.28
CA SER A 297 9.69 3.21 -9.50
C SER A 297 8.92 3.17 -10.82
N SER A 298 8.76 2.00 -11.43
CA SER A 298 7.82 1.90 -12.56
C SER A 298 6.38 1.88 -12.05
N ARG A 299 5.45 2.49 -12.81
CA ARG A 299 4.03 2.49 -12.47
C ARG A 299 3.49 1.06 -12.34
N GLU A 300 3.94 0.15 -13.20
CA GLU A 300 3.52 -1.26 -13.20
C GLU A 300 3.93 -1.99 -11.90
N GLN A 301 5.08 -1.63 -11.31
CA GLN A 301 5.49 -2.17 -10.01
C GLN A 301 4.60 -1.65 -8.86
N ALA A 302 4.17 -0.39 -8.95
CA ALA A 302 3.21 0.20 -8.00
C ALA A 302 1.81 -0.41 -8.16
N GLU A 303 1.35 -0.65 -9.38
CA GLU A 303 0.09 -1.35 -9.70
C GLU A 303 0.07 -2.78 -9.14
N GLN A 304 1.18 -3.50 -9.27
CA GLN A 304 1.34 -4.82 -8.66
C GLN A 304 1.29 -4.76 -7.12
N ALA A 305 1.93 -3.75 -6.53
CA ALA A 305 1.95 -3.56 -5.08
C ALA A 305 0.53 -3.33 -4.51
N VAL A 306 -0.27 -2.45 -5.13
CA VAL A 306 -1.64 -2.19 -4.65
C VAL A 306 -2.59 -3.35 -4.90
N THR A 307 -2.32 -4.20 -5.90
CA THR A 307 -3.08 -5.44 -6.11
C THR A 307 -2.91 -6.39 -4.93
N LEU A 308 -1.66 -6.63 -4.49
CA LEU A 308 -1.36 -7.45 -3.31
C LEU A 308 -1.91 -6.82 -2.02
N PHE A 309 -1.80 -5.50 -1.91
CA PHE A 309 -2.34 -4.74 -0.79
C PHE A 309 -3.87 -4.84 -0.67
N ALA A 310 -4.58 -4.90 -1.80
CA ALA A 310 -6.03 -5.07 -1.84
C ALA A 310 -6.49 -6.39 -1.22
N GLU A 311 -5.76 -7.49 -1.49
CA GLU A 311 -6.05 -8.80 -0.93
C GLU A 311 -5.91 -8.78 0.60
N ALA A 312 -4.81 -8.22 1.11
CA ALA A 312 -4.57 -8.12 2.55
C ALA A 312 -5.57 -7.19 3.25
N THR A 313 -5.90 -6.05 2.63
CA THR A 313 -6.87 -5.09 3.17
C THR A 313 -8.27 -5.69 3.23
N THR A 314 -8.69 -6.38 2.17
CA THR A 314 -9.98 -7.08 2.11
C THR A 314 -10.07 -8.17 3.18
N ALA A 315 -9.01 -9.00 3.29
CA ALA A 315 -8.95 -10.05 4.31
C ALA A 315 -9.02 -9.49 5.73
N PHE A 316 -8.36 -8.35 6.00
CA PHE A 316 -8.44 -7.69 7.30
C PHE A 316 -9.86 -7.17 7.61
N LEU A 317 -10.47 -6.44 6.69
CA LEU A 317 -11.75 -5.76 6.93
C LEU A 317 -12.95 -6.72 6.96
N TYR A 318 -12.93 -7.74 6.10
CA TYR A 318 -14.09 -8.58 5.83
C TYR A 318 -13.89 -10.07 6.16
N GLY A 319 -12.66 -10.46 6.52
CA GLY A 319 -12.24 -11.84 6.70
C GLY A 319 -11.77 -12.48 5.39
N ASP A 320 -11.10 -13.63 5.50
CA ASP A 320 -10.82 -14.45 4.33
C ASP A 320 -12.13 -15.06 3.82
N GLU A 321 -12.52 -14.74 2.59
CA GLU A 321 -13.50 -15.54 1.87
C GLU A 321 -12.91 -16.97 1.72
N PRO A 322 -13.67 -18.04 1.98
CA PRO A 322 -13.21 -19.38 1.69
C PRO A 322 -12.93 -19.45 0.19
N GLU A 323 -11.66 -19.56 -0.19
CA GLU A 323 -11.13 -19.62 -1.55
C GLU A 323 -12.24 -19.86 -2.58
N ALA A 324 -12.81 -18.78 -3.12
CA ALA A 324 -13.50 -18.91 -4.39
C ALA A 324 -12.44 -19.51 -5.30
N LYS A 325 -12.70 -20.72 -5.81
CA LYS A 325 -11.82 -21.40 -6.76
C LYS A 325 -11.68 -20.49 -7.97
N ALA A 326 -10.74 -19.55 -7.87
CA ALA A 326 -10.27 -18.77 -8.97
C ALA A 326 -9.66 -19.79 -9.91
N GLY A 327 -10.41 -20.10 -10.96
CA GLY A 327 -9.84 -20.74 -12.12
C GLY A 327 -8.66 -19.89 -12.53
N ARG A 328 -7.44 -20.34 -12.21
CA ARG A 328 -6.22 -19.80 -12.78
C ARG A 328 -6.39 -19.89 -14.28
N GLN A 329 -6.78 -18.78 -14.89
CA GLN A 329 -6.51 -18.55 -16.29
C GLN A 329 -5.02 -18.24 -16.35
N GLN A 330 -4.24 -19.31 -16.26
CA GLN A 330 -2.80 -19.28 -16.36
C GLN A 330 -2.50 -18.78 -17.77
N VAL A 331 -1.99 -17.55 -17.85
CA VAL A 331 -1.39 -17.00 -19.06
C VAL A 331 -0.40 -18.05 -19.57
N ALA A 332 -0.73 -18.59 -20.74
CA ALA A 332 -0.05 -19.72 -21.34
C ALA A 332 1.36 -19.31 -21.78
N GLY A 333 2.33 -19.54 -20.91
CA GLY A 333 3.73 -19.45 -21.24
C GLY A 333 4.52 -20.25 -20.23
N THR A 334 5.21 -21.29 -20.68
CA THR A 334 6.28 -22.02 -19.96
C THR A 334 5.92 -23.34 -19.26
N ALA A 335 4.65 -23.69 -18.98
CA ALA A 335 4.31 -24.98 -18.36
C ALA A 335 4.29 -26.20 -19.31
N ASN A 336 4.05 -25.99 -20.62
CA ASN A 336 3.89 -27.11 -21.57
C ASN A 336 5.20 -27.79 -21.95
N ARG A 337 6.36 -27.16 -21.77
CA ARG A 337 7.66 -27.76 -22.12
C ARG A 337 8.06 -28.86 -21.13
N SER A 338 7.78 -28.70 -19.85
CA SER A 338 8.21 -29.63 -18.80
C SER A 338 7.48 -30.97 -18.88
N ILE A 339 6.17 -30.95 -19.16
CA ILE A 339 5.36 -32.17 -19.33
C ILE A 339 5.73 -32.88 -20.64
N LEU A 340 5.95 -32.14 -21.73
CA LEU A 340 6.43 -32.72 -22.99
C LEU A 340 7.80 -33.40 -22.82
N TRP A 341 8.73 -32.80 -22.09
CA TRP A 341 10.04 -33.41 -21.81
C TRP A 341 9.93 -34.67 -20.93
N LEU A 342 9.04 -34.68 -19.94
CA LEU A 342 8.80 -35.86 -19.11
C LEU A 342 8.16 -37.01 -19.91
N LEU A 343 7.19 -36.71 -20.77
CA LEU A 343 6.57 -37.71 -21.65
C LEU A 343 7.56 -38.23 -22.70
N LEU A 344 8.41 -37.36 -23.24
CA LEU A 344 9.45 -37.75 -24.19
C LEU A 344 10.51 -38.64 -23.52
N ALA A 345 10.93 -38.29 -22.30
CA ALA A 345 11.88 -39.09 -21.52
C ALA A 345 11.29 -40.46 -21.15
N ALA A 346 10.02 -40.52 -20.75
CA ALA A 346 9.33 -41.78 -20.48
C ALA A 346 9.19 -42.65 -21.74
N ALA A 347 8.87 -42.06 -22.90
CA ALA A 347 8.80 -42.77 -24.17
C ALA A 347 10.17 -43.30 -24.62
N LEU A 348 11.24 -42.53 -24.43
CA LEU A 348 12.62 -42.95 -24.69
C LEU A 348 13.05 -44.10 -23.79
N ALA A 349 12.80 -43.99 -22.47
CA ALA A 349 13.10 -45.05 -21.52
C ALA A 349 12.32 -46.34 -21.83
N GLY A 350 11.03 -46.23 -22.16
CA GLY A 350 10.20 -47.35 -22.57
C GLY A 350 10.67 -48.00 -23.88
N GLY A 351 11.08 -47.19 -24.86
CA GLY A 351 11.63 -47.67 -26.13
C GLY A 351 12.96 -48.42 -25.95
N ILE A 352 13.85 -47.90 -25.12
CA ILE A 352 15.13 -48.55 -24.78
C ILE A 352 14.89 -49.86 -24.03
N PHE A 353 13.99 -49.88 -23.05
CA PHE A 353 13.63 -51.09 -22.32
C PHE A 353 13.05 -52.17 -23.25
N LEU A 354 12.15 -51.78 -24.16
CA LEU A 354 11.56 -52.70 -25.13
C LEU A 354 12.62 -53.27 -26.07
N TYR A 355 13.53 -52.43 -26.58
CA TYR A 355 14.62 -52.87 -27.45
C TYR A 355 15.55 -53.87 -26.75
N ILE A 356 15.96 -53.60 -25.51
CA ILE A 356 16.80 -54.51 -24.72
C ILE A 356 16.06 -55.83 -24.44
N SER A 357 14.75 -55.79 -24.14
CA SER A 357 13.99 -57.01 -23.82
C SER A 357 13.66 -57.87 -25.03
N THR A 358 13.54 -57.30 -26.24
CA THR A 358 13.15 -58.03 -27.45
C THR A 358 14.30 -58.30 -28.42
N GLY A 359 15.44 -57.61 -28.26
CA GLY A 359 16.64 -57.77 -29.09
C GLY A 359 16.50 -57.32 -30.54
N SER A 360 15.34 -56.80 -30.97
CA SER A 360 15.15 -56.18 -32.29
C SER A 360 13.92 -55.25 -32.32
N TRP A 361 13.98 -54.21 -33.15
CA TRP A 361 12.93 -53.20 -33.32
C TRP A 361 11.66 -53.75 -33.96
N GLU A 362 11.76 -54.76 -34.82
CA GLU A 362 10.60 -55.41 -35.46
C GLU A 362 9.73 -56.17 -34.44
N LYS A 363 10.37 -56.85 -33.47
CA LYS A 363 9.66 -57.60 -32.41
C LYS A 363 9.07 -56.68 -31.35
N ALA A 364 9.72 -55.55 -31.06
CA ALA A 364 9.20 -54.53 -30.14
C ALA A 364 7.89 -53.95 -30.66
N GLY A 365 7.82 -53.60 -31.95
CA GLY A 365 6.61 -53.07 -32.59
C GLY A 365 5.43 -54.05 -32.58
N GLN A 366 5.69 -55.35 -32.74
CA GLN A 366 4.65 -56.39 -32.66
C GLN A 366 4.07 -56.54 -31.25
N LYS A 367 4.91 -56.55 -30.21
CA LYS A 367 4.44 -56.61 -28.81
C LYS A 367 3.63 -55.37 -28.41
N LEU A 368 4.04 -54.18 -28.85
CA LEU A 368 3.35 -52.92 -28.55
C LEU A 368 1.94 -52.89 -29.15
N ARG A 369 1.80 -53.36 -30.40
CA ARG A 369 0.48 -53.51 -31.07
C ARG A 369 -0.41 -54.54 -30.36
N GLN A 370 0.17 -55.64 -29.91
CA GLN A 370 -0.55 -56.70 -29.20
C GLN A 370 -1.05 -56.23 -27.82
N PHE A 371 -0.27 -55.40 -27.11
CA PHE A 371 -0.68 -54.79 -25.85
C PHE A 371 -1.83 -53.79 -26.05
N ALA A 372 -1.71 -52.92 -27.07
CA ALA A 372 -2.74 -51.92 -27.39
C ALA A 372 -4.07 -52.54 -27.83
N SER A 373 -4.04 -53.64 -28.59
CA SER A 373 -5.25 -54.29 -29.10
C SER A 373 -5.93 -55.23 -28.10
N THR A 374 -5.20 -55.81 -27.16
CA THR A 374 -5.73 -56.89 -26.30
C THR A 374 -6.10 -56.41 -24.89
N GLU A 375 -5.48 -55.35 -24.37
CA GLU A 375 -5.75 -54.85 -23.01
C GLU A 375 -6.57 -53.55 -22.98
N PHE A 376 -6.37 -52.62 -23.92
CA PHE A 376 -7.07 -51.33 -23.89
C PHE A 376 -8.57 -51.43 -24.24
N LEU A 377 -8.93 -52.38 -25.10
CA LEU A 377 -10.33 -52.64 -25.51
C LEU A 377 -11.16 -53.39 -24.45
N ASN A 378 -10.51 -54.04 -23.48
CA ASN A 378 -11.21 -54.72 -22.38
C ASN A 378 -11.51 -53.78 -21.18
N TYR A 379 -10.87 -52.60 -21.11
CA TYR A 379 -11.08 -51.62 -20.03
C TYR A 379 -12.15 -50.57 -20.35
N LEU A 380 -12.52 -50.40 -21.62
CA LEU A 380 -13.64 -49.54 -22.09
C LEU A 380 -14.92 -50.38 -22.31
N GLY A 381 -15.52 -50.82 -21.21
CA GLY A 381 -16.68 -51.71 -21.20
C GLY A 381 -17.97 -51.14 -21.83
N ARG A 382 -18.56 -51.94 -22.73
CA ARG A 382 -19.98 -52.19 -23.08
C ARG A 382 -21.02 -51.08 -22.80
N ARG A 383 -21.60 -50.52 -23.88
CA ARG A 383 -22.89 -49.78 -23.86
C ARG A 383 -24.09 -50.73 -23.59
N PRO A 384 -25.12 -50.31 -22.83
CA PRO A 384 -26.37 -51.06 -22.73
C PRO A 384 -27.16 -51.01 -24.04
N ARG A 385 -27.85 -52.11 -24.39
CA ARG A 385 -28.80 -52.16 -25.51
C ARG A 385 -30.07 -51.38 -25.17
N PRO A 386 -30.69 -50.64 -26.12
CA PRO A 386 -32.02 -50.08 -25.92
C PRO A 386 -33.09 -51.19 -25.95
N PRO A 387 -34.21 -51.01 -25.22
CA PRO A 387 -35.29 -52.00 -25.17
C PRO A 387 -36.01 -52.14 -26.52
N ARG A 388 -36.53 -53.34 -26.80
CA ARG A 388 -37.30 -53.63 -28.01
C ARG A 388 -38.78 -53.28 -27.78
N LYS A 389 -39.49 -53.02 -28.87
CA LYS A 389 -40.86 -52.49 -28.91
C LYS A 389 -41.95 -53.40 -28.32
N ASP A 390 -41.58 -54.54 -27.75
CA ASP A 390 -42.50 -55.61 -27.35
C ASP A 390 -42.34 -56.02 -25.87
N ASP A 391 -41.62 -55.23 -25.07
CA ASP A 391 -41.51 -55.49 -23.62
C ASP A 391 -42.85 -55.11 -22.94
N PRO A 392 -43.45 -56.02 -22.13
CA PRO A 392 -44.73 -55.76 -21.47
C PRO A 392 -44.58 -54.65 -20.41
N PRO A 393 -45.63 -53.84 -20.19
CA PRO A 393 -45.56 -52.76 -19.21
C PRO A 393 -45.46 -53.31 -17.78
N PRO A 394 -44.75 -52.60 -16.87
CA PRO A 394 -44.56 -53.04 -15.50
C PRO A 394 -45.86 -52.92 -14.68
N ASP A 395 -46.12 -53.95 -13.86
CA ASP A 395 -47.28 -54.06 -12.99
C ASP A 395 -47.46 -52.85 -12.08
N ASP A 396 -48.66 -52.28 -12.14
CA ASP A 396 -49.25 -51.29 -11.26
C ASP A 396 -49.58 -51.92 -9.91
N PHE A 397 -48.78 -51.60 -8.88
CA PHE A 397 -49.12 -51.93 -7.50
C PHE A 397 -50.16 -50.94 -6.96
N GLU A 398 -51.33 -51.51 -6.69
CA GLU A 398 -52.48 -50.92 -5.99
C GLU A 398 -52.11 -50.34 -4.63
N GLY A 399 -52.80 -49.25 -4.28
CA GLY A 399 -52.79 -48.66 -2.95
C GLY A 399 -53.61 -49.48 -1.95
N HIS A 400 -53.23 -49.35 -0.68
CA HIS A 400 -54.06 -49.67 0.47
C HIS A 400 -54.02 -48.49 1.45
N ASP A 401 -55.22 -47.99 1.73
CA ASP A 401 -55.75 -47.29 2.92
C ASP A 401 -54.89 -46.30 3.71
#